data_AF-A0A2X0X7B1-F1
#
_entry.id   AF-A0A2X0X7B1-F1
#
_cell.length_a   1.000
_cell.length_b   1.000
_cell.length_c   1.000
_cell.angle_alpha   90.00
_cell.angle_beta   90.00
_cell.angle_gamma   90.00
#
_symmetry.space_group_name_H-M   'P 1'
#
loop_
_entity.id
_entity.type
_entity.pdbx_description
1 polymer ?
#
loop_
_entity_poly.entity_id
_entity_poly.type
_entity_poly.pdbx_seq_one_letter_code
_entity_poly.pdbx_strand_id
1 'polypeptide(L)'
;MGQAFFTLGLGVGSIQIFGSYMSRNYTIGYEAVTITLLDTTVAVLAGFIIFPACFSYAVEPGSGPGLIFVTLVSVFSNMEYGSVWAESSFIHALAAISTLIAVFEILLPSQWKSLR
;
A
#
# COMPACT_ATOMS: atom_id res chain seq x y z
N MET A 1 16.75 -3.66 -1.57
CA MET A 1 16.18 -2.84 -2.68
C MET A 1 14.79 -3.30 -3.13
N GLY A 2 14.43 -4.59 -3.10
CA GLY A 2 13.12 -5.05 -3.62
C GLY A 2 11.87 -4.39 -3.01
N GLN A 3 11.89 -4.03 -1.72
CA GLN A 3 10.75 -3.39 -1.05
C GLN A 3 10.39 -2.01 -1.65
N ALA A 4 11.40 -1.20 -1.97
CA ALA A 4 11.20 0.12 -2.59
C ALA A 4 10.55 0.02 -3.99
N PHE A 5 10.91 -1.00 -4.78
CA PHE A 5 10.27 -1.26 -6.06
C PHE A 5 8.84 -1.78 -5.90
N PHE A 6 8.60 -2.62 -4.88
CA PHE A 6 7.28 -3.17 -4.61
C PHE A 6 6.28 -2.10 -4.16
N THR A 7 6.64 -1.27 -3.17
CA THR A 7 5.73 -0.24 -2.62
C THR A 7 5.41 0.84 -3.65
N LEU A 8 6.41 1.28 -4.43
CA LEU A 8 6.20 2.24 -5.52
C LEU A 8 5.66 1.61 -6.80
N GLY A 9 5.54 0.27 -6.90
CA GLY A 9 5.15 -0.41 -8.14
C GLY A 9 6.13 -0.21 -9.32
N LEU A 10 7.39 0.15 -9.04
CA LEU A 10 8.42 0.37 -10.05
C LEU A 10 8.85 -0.96 -10.69
N GLY A 11 8.99 -0.96 -12.01
CA GLY A 11 9.39 -2.15 -12.78
C GLY A 11 8.23 -2.99 -13.33
N VAL A 12 6.99 -2.75 -12.89
CA VAL A 12 5.79 -3.43 -13.43
C VAL A 12 5.15 -2.65 -14.59
N GLY A 13 5.52 -1.37 -14.77
CA GLY A 13 5.04 -0.52 -15.88
C GLY A 13 3.77 0.29 -15.58
N SER A 14 3.19 0.16 -14.39
CA SER A 14 1.96 0.87 -13.97
C SER A 14 2.14 2.39 -14.00
N ILE A 15 3.23 2.89 -13.42
CA ILE A 15 3.56 4.31 -13.39
C ILE A 15 3.74 4.88 -14.81
N GLN A 16 4.27 4.09 -15.75
CA GLN A 16 4.44 4.53 -17.14
C GLN A 16 3.08 4.70 -17.84
N ILE A 17 2.13 3.80 -17.59
CA ILE A 17 0.77 3.90 -18.12
C ILE A 17 0.06 5.10 -17.53
N PHE A 18 0.12 5.30 -16.21
CA PHE A 18 -0.48 6.48 -15.58
C PHE A 18 0.16 7.79 -16.03
N GLY A 19 1.48 7.81 -16.25
CA GLY A 19 2.17 8.95 -16.84
C GLY A 19 1.67 9.29 -18.24
N SER A 20 1.20 8.30 -19.02
CA SER A 20 0.62 8.55 -20.36
C SER A 20 -0.74 9.27 -20.32
N TYR A 21 -1.43 9.23 -19.17
CA TYR A 21 -2.71 9.92 -18.95
C TYR A 21 -2.52 11.31 -18.32
N MET A 22 -1.29 11.73 -18.03
CA MET A 22 -1.03 12.98 -17.33
C MET A 22 -1.19 14.21 -18.25
N SER A 23 -1.92 15.21 -17.77
CA SER A 23 -2.09 16.49 -18.48
C SER A 23 -0.77 17.26 -18.58
N ARG A 24 -0.57 18.03 -19.65
CA ARG A 24 0.63 18.86 -19.90
C ARG A 24 0.89 19.94 -18.84
N ASN A 25 -0.09 20.20 -17.97
CA ASN A 25 0.05 21.17 -16.87
C ASN A 25 0.90 20.64 -15.71
N TYR A 26 1.15 19.34 -15.63
CA TYR A 26 1.94 18.70 -14.57
C TYR A 26 3.31 18.27 -15.10
N THR A 27 4.33 18.27 -14.24
CA THR A 27 5.68 17.80 -14.60
C THR A 27 5.95 16.43 -13.97
N ILE A 28 6.49 15.51 -14.76
CA ILE A 28 6.73 14.12 -14.32
C ILE A 28 7.68 14.08 -13.12
N GLY A 29 8.70 14.94 -13.11
CA GLY A 29 9.67 15.00 -12.01
C GLY A 29 9.03 15.43 -10.68
N TYR A 30 8.17 16.45 -10.69
CA TYR A 30 7.50 16.92 -9.49
C TYR A 30 6.52 15.89 -8.93
N GLU A 31 5.71 15.28 -9.79
CA GLU A 31 4.76 14.23 -9.38
C GLU A 31 5.49 13.00 -8.84
N ALA A 32 6.59 12.57 -9.48
CA ALA A 32 7.39 11.44 -9.01
C ALA A 32 7.96 11.66 -7.60
N VAL A 33 8.50 12.86 -7.33
CA VAL A 33 9.01 13.21 -5.99
C VAL A 33 7.86 13.23 -4.97
N THR A 34 6.73 13.83 -5.33
CA THR A 34 5.56 13.92 -4.44
C THR A 34 5.03 12.54 -4.07
N ILE A 35 4.84 11.65 -5.05
CA ILE A 35 4.38 10.27 -4.82
C ILE A 35 5.36 9.51 -3.92
N THR A 36 6.66 9.61 -4.21
CA THR A 36 7.69 8.92 -3.42
C THR A 36 7.71 9.38 -1.96
N LEU A 37 7.57 10.69 -1.73
CA LEU A 37 7.53 11.26 -0.38
C LEU A 37 6.28 10.84 0.37
N LEU A 38 5.11 10.86 -0.28
CA LEU A 38 3.85 10.44 0.34
C LEU A 38 3.89 8.95 0.73
N ASP A 39 4.30 8.07 -0.19
CA ASP A 39 4.42 6.63 0.05
C ASP A 39 5.38 6.32 1.21
N THR A 40 6.56 6.93 1.18
CA THR A 40 7.57 6.75 2.23
C THR A 40 7.08 7.25 3.59
N THR A 41 6.39 8.39 3.62
CA THR A 41 5.86 8.97 4.85
C THR A 41 4.82 8.05 5.48
N VAL A 42 3.88 7.54 4.67
CA VAL A 42 2.86 6.59 5.14
C VAL A 42 3.52 5.30 5.66
N ALA A 43 4.53 4.77 4.95
CA ALA A 43 5.26 3.59 5.38
C ALA A 43 5.98 3.78 6.73
N VAL A 44 6.60 4.94 6.94
CA VAL A 44 7.27 5.29 8.22
C VAL A 44 6.25 5.43 9.35
N LEU A 45 5.13 6.13 9.11
CA LEU A 45 4.06 6.26 10.10
C LEU A 45 3.45 4.91 10.47
N ALA A 46 3.23 4.02 9.49
CA ALA A 46 2.77 2.66 9.75
C ALA A 46 3.76 1.88 10.63
N GLY A 47 5.07 2.02 10.38
CA GLY A 47 6.11 1.44 11.24
C GLY A 47 6.03 1.94 12.69
N PHE A 48 5.85 3.25 12.88
CA PHE A 48 5.69 3.84 14.21
C PHE A 48 4.42 3.41 14.94
N ILE A 49 3.40 2.91 14.23
CA ILE A 49 2.19 2.37 14.85
C ILE A 49 2.37 0.87 15.16
N ILE A 50 2.86 0.10 14.19
CA ILE A 50 2.91 -1.37 14.28
C ILE A 50 3.95 -1.84 15.31
N PHE A 51 5.18 -1.30 15.28
CA PHE A 51 6.24 -1.82 16.17
C PHE A 51 5.95 -1.59 17.66
N PRO A 52 5.52 -0.40 18.11
CA PRO A 52 5.14 -0.20 19.51
C PRO A 52 3.96 -1.05 19.96
N ALA A 53 2.98 -1.27 19.06
CA ALA A 53 1.87 -2.17 19.35
C ALA A 53 2.36 -3.62 19.54
N CYS A 54 3.28 -4.10 18.68
CA CYS A 54 3.85 -5.43 18.83
C CYS A 54 4.54 -5.63 20.20
N PHE A 55 5.35 -4.66 20.63
CA PHE A 55 6.02 -4.72 21.93
C PHE A 55 5.03 -4.62 23.10
N SER A 56 3.98 -3.81 22.97
CA SER A 56 2.97 -3.64 24.03
C SER A 56 2.13 -4.89 24.27
N TYR A 57 1.83 -5.65 23.20
CA TYR A 57 0.97 -6.84 23.24
C TYR A 57 1.74 -8.16 23.15
N ALA A 58 3.08 -8.13 23.30
CA ALA A 58 3.96 -9.29 23.21
C ALA A 58 3.82 -10.09 21.90
N VAL A 59 3.54 -9.41 20.78
CA VAL A 59 3.51 -10.00 19.44
C VAL A 59 4.94 -9.99 18.89
N GLU A 60 5.41 -11.14 18.38
CA GLU A 60 6.75 -11.28 17.82
C GLU A 60 6.94 -10.39 16.59
N PRO A 61 7.82 -9.38 16.61
CA PRO A 61 8.10 -8.58 15.42
C PRO A 61 8.82 -9.45 14.38
N GLY A 62 8.23 -9.58 13.19
CA GLY A 62 8.83 -10.36 12.11
C GLY A 62 8.12 -11.67 11.77
N SER A 63 6.91 -11.91 12.29
CA SER A 63 6.05 -13.05 11.92
C SER A 63 5.58 -13.07 10.44
N GLY A 64 6.21 -12.28 9.58
CA GLY A 64 5.89 -12.19 8.16
C GLY A 64 4.59 -11.42 7.87
N PRO A 65 3.96 -11.67 6.70
CA PRO A 65 2.79 -10.91 6.24
C PRO A 65 1.58 -10.97 7.17
N GLY A 66 1.48 -12.00 8.02
CA GLY A 66 0.42 -12.15 9.00
C GLY A 66 0.52 -11.21 10.20
N LEU A 67 1.69 -10.58 10.41
CA LEU A 67 1.96 -9.73 11.58
C LEU A 67 0.91 -8.62 11.74
N ILE A 68 0.56 -7.94 10.64
CA ILE A 68 -0.39 -6.83 10.69
C ILE A 68 -1.77 -7.27 11.20
N PHE A 69 -2.24 -8.45 10.80
CA PHE A 69 -3.54 -8.95 11.22
C PHE A 69 -3.54 -9.35 12.70
N VAL A 70 -2.49 -10.01 13.18
CA VAL A 70 -2.36 -10.39 14.59
C VAL A 70 -2.28 -9.14 15.47
N THR A 71 -1.39 -8.20 15.14
CA THR A 71 -1.21 -6.96 15.91
C THR A 71 -2.48 -6.14 15.95
N LEU A 72 -3.18 -6.00 14.83
CA LEU A 72 -4.36 -5.15 14.70
C LEU A 72 -5.58 -5.76 15.44
N VAL A 73 -5.74 -7.08 15.42
CA VAL A 73 -6.72 -7.78 16.28
C VAL A 73 -6.39 -7.57 17.77
N SER A 74 -5.12 -7.76 18.18
CA SER A 74 -4.71 -7.56 19.58
C SER A 74 -4.94 -6.13 20.07
N VAL A 75 -4.65 -5.12 19.24
CA VAL A 75 -4.90 -3.71 19.56
C VAL A 75 -6.39 -3.45 19.75
N PHE A 76 -7.22 -3.86 18.79
CA PHE A 76 -8.65 -3.57 18.85
C PHE A 76 -9.38 -4.32 19.96
N SER A 77 -8.99 -5.55 20.30
CA SER A 77 -9.58 -6.28 21.43
C SER A 77 -9.37 -5.60 22.79
N ASN A 78 -8.37 -4.72 22.90
CA ASN A 78 -8.06 -3.99 24.14
C ASN A 78 -8.52 -2.52 24.10
N MET A 79 -9.16 -2.08 23.02
CA MET A 79 -9.72 -0.73 22.90
C MET A 79 -11.21 -0.71 23.27
N GLU A 80 -11.64 0.38 23.89
CA GLU A 80 -13.07 0.66 24.03
C GLU A 80 -13.70 0.80 22.64
N TYR A 81 -14.84 0.13 22.42
CA TYR A 81 -15.47 0.00 21.08
C TYR A 81 -14.60 -0.68 20.02
N GLY A 82 -13.72 -1.61 20.43
CA GLY A 82 -12.83 -2.35 19.55
C GLY A 82 -13.46 -2.96 18.29
N SER A 83 -14.72 -3.41 18.36
CA SER A 83 -15.45 -3.93 17.20
C SER A 83 -15.63 -2.90 16.09
N VAL A 84 -15.95 -1.65 16.44
CA VAL A 84 -16.14 -0.55 15.47
C VAL A 84 -14.81 -0.23 14.78
N TRP A 85 -13.72 -0.19 15.54
CA TRP A 85 -12.38 0.04 14.99
C TRP A 85 -11.94 -1.11 14.07
N ALA A 86 -12.22 -2.36 14.47
CA ALA A 86 -11.95 -3.53 13.63
C ALA A 86 -12.70 -3.51 12.31
N GLU A 87 -14.00 -3.23 12.32
CA GLU A 87 -14.82 -3.10 11.11
C GLU A 87 -14.32 -1.97 10.20
N SER A 88 -13.98 -0.81 10.77
CA SER A 88 -13.45 0.33 10.01
C SER A 88 -12.13 -0.01 9.31
N SER A 89 -11.25 -0.78 9.93
CA SER A 89 -9.96 -1.15 9.34
C SER A 89 -10.13 -2.06 8.11
N PHE A 90 -11.14 -2.92 8.10
CA PHE A 90 -11.48 -3.76 6.95
C PHE A 90 -11.99 -2.94 5.76
N ILE A 91 -12.73 -1.85 6.01
CA ILE A 91 -13.14 -0.93 4.95
C ILE A 91 -11.92 -0.27 4.29
N HIS A 92 -10.89 0.08 5.08
CA HIS A 92 -9.65 0.64 4.53
C HIS A 92 -8.86 -0.38 3.69
N ALA A 93 -9.09 -1.69 3.87
CA ALA A 93 -8.50 -2.71 2.99
C ALA A 93 -8.98 -2.57 1.53
N LEU A 94 -10.10 -1.87 1.27
CA LEU A 94 -10.53 -1.51 -0.08
C LEU A 94 -9.52 -0.61 -0.80
N ALA A 95 -8.61 0.08 -0.09
CA ALA A 95 -7.49 0.79 -0.72
C ALA A 95 -6.58 -0.16 -1.54
N ALA A 96 -6.54 -1.45 -1.23
CA ALA A 96 -5.83 -2.43 -2.07
C ALA A 96 -6.45 -2.55 -3.47
N ILE A 97 -7.72 -2.18 -3.65
CA ILE A 97 -8.40 -2.21 -4.96
C ILE A 97 -7.76 -1.19 -5.92
N SER A 98 -7.34 -0.01 -5.45
CA SER A 98 -6.66 0.95 -6.34
C SER A 98 -5.35 0.37 -6.89
N THR A 99 -4.63 -0.40 -6.06
CA THR A 99 -3.42 -1.11 -6.49
C THR A 99 -3.75 -2.24 -7.47
N LEU A 100 -4.85 -2.97 -7.26
CA LEU A 100 -5.32 -3.98 -8.21
C LEU A 100 -5.66 -3.37 -9.57
N ILE A 101 -6.37 -2.23 -9.60
CA ILE A 101 -6.70 -1.51 -10.84
C ILE A 101 -5.42 -1.15 -11.61
N ALA A 102 -4.40 -0.64 -10.90
CA ALA A 102 -3.10 -0.33 -11.50
C ALA A 102 -2.41 -1.55 -12.14
N VAL A 103 -2.55 -2.73 -11.53
CA VAL A 103 -2.03 -3.98 -12.09
C VAL A 103 -2.83 -4.41 -13.33
N PHE A 104 -4.16 -4.31 -13.29
CA PHE A 104 -5.01 -4.66 -14.44
C PHE A 104 -4.77 -3.76 -15.65
N GLU A 105 -4.55 -2.45 -15.45
CA GLU A 105 -4.19 -1.51 -16.51
C GLU A 105 -2.91 -1.92 -17.26
N ILE A 106 -1.96 -2.59 -16.60
CA ILE A 106 -0.78 -3.14 -17.28
C ILE A 106 -1.13 -4.37 -18.14
N LEU A 107 -1.97 -5.26 -17.61
CA LEU A 107 -2.27 -6.53 -18.25
C LEU A 107 -3.11 -6.36 -19.52
N LEU A 108 -4.10 -5.48 -19.52
CA LEU A 108 -5.05 -5.33 -20.64
C LEU A 108 -4.35 -4.99 -21.98
N PRO A 109 -3.47 -3.97 -22.08
CA PRO A 109 -2.77 -3.66 -23.32
C PRO A 109 -1.74 -4.72 -23.73
N SER A 110 -1.12 -5.39 -22.75
CA SER A 110 -0.11 -6.43 -23.01
C SER A 110 -0.73 -7.67 -23.67
N GLN A 111 -1.89 -8.12 -23.17
CA GLN A 111 -2.64 -9.25 -23.72
C GLN A 111 -3.23 -8.91 -25.09
N TRP A 112 -3.72 -7.68 -25.26
CA TRP A 112 -4.24 -7.22 -26.55
C TRP A 112 -3.19 -7.25 -27.67
N LYS A 113 -1.94 -6.87 -27.36
CA LYS A 113 -0.83 -6.95 -28.32
C LYS A 113 -0.40 -8.39 -28.62
N SER A 114 -0.61 -9.34 -27.71
CA SER A 114 -0.30 -10.76 -27.93
C SER A 114 -1.32 -11.49 -28.81
N LEU A 115 -2.53 -10.94 -28.95
CA LEU A 115 -3.63 -11.53 -29.72
C LEU A 115 -3.71 -11.00 -31.17
N ARG A 116 -2.77 -10.12 -31.56
CA ARG A 116 -2.60 -9.60 -32.92
C ARG A 116 -1.23 -9.99 -33.45
#